data_AF-X0UNF0-F1
#
_entry.id   AF-X0UNF0-F1
#
_cell.length_a   1.000
_cell.length_b   1.000
_cell.length_c   1.000
_cell.angle_alpha   90.00
_cell.angle_beta   90.00
_cell.angle_gamma   90.00
#
_symmetry.space_group_name_H-M   'P 1'
#
loop_
_entity.id
_entity.type
_entity.pdbx_description
1 polymer ?
#
loop_
_entity_poly.entity_id
_entity_poly.type
_entity_poly.pdbx_seq_one_letter_code
_entity_poly.pdbx_strand_id
1 'polypeptide(L)'
;MPNIDSYIMMGIGGFFLLLGIIAFLWARGEERGLNYGLSQRRDLREFITRWPMRVEPGALRVGGWIFITVGLVLIILGGVFIAID
;
A
#
# COMPACT_ATOMS: atom_id res chain seq x y z
N MET A 1 12.32 19.13 -19.85
CA MET A 1 13.41 18.56 -19.00
C MET A 1 14.22 17.62 -19.89
N PRO A 2 15.50 17.33 -19.62
CA PRO A 2 16.18 16.25 -20.33
C PRO A 2 15.35 14.96 -20.24
N ASN A 3 15.09 14.29 -21.36
CA ASN A 3 14.26 13.07 -21.40
C ASN A 3 14.70 12.02 -20.38
N ILE A 4 16.02 11.95 -20.11
CA ILE A 4 16.64 11.08 -19.10
C ILE A 4 16.06 11.34 -17.70
N ASP A 5 15.84 12.60 -17.32
CA ASP A 5 15.32 12.95 -16.00
C ASP A 5 13.85 12.52 -15.85
N SER A 6 13.06 12.64 -16.92
CA SER A 6 11.67 12.16 -16.95
C SER A 6 11.59 10.64 -16.82
N TYR A 7 12.49 9.89 -17.46
CA TYR A 7 12.58 8.44 -17.29
C TYR A 7 12.99 8.03 -15.87
N ILE A 8 13.92 8.76 -15.25
CA ILE A 8 14.30 8.53 -13.84
C ILE A 8 13.09 8.77 -12.93
N MET A 9 12.34 9.84 -13.16
CA MET A 9 11.15 10.18 -12.39
C MET A 9 10.05 9.11 -12.52
N MET A 10 9.79 8.62 -13.73
CA MET A 10 8.88 7.49 -13.95
C MET A 10 9.38 6.19 -13.30
N GLY A 11 10.69 5.93 -13.34
CA GLY A 11 11.30 4.76 -12.70
C GLY A 11 11.12 4.76 -11.18
N ILE A 12 11.38 5.91 -10.54
CA ILE A 12 11.15 6.10 -9.10
C ILE A 12 9.66 5.97 -8.77
N GLY A 13 8.78 6.57 -9.57
CA GLY A 13 7.33 6.44 -9.42
C GLY A 13 6.85 4.99 -9.51
N GLY A 14 7.35 4.23 -10.49
CA GLY A 14 7.09 2.81 -10.64
C GLY A 14 7.55 1.99 -9.44
N PHE A 15 8.74 2.28 -8.91
CA PHE A 15 9.26 1.62 -7.71
C PHE A 15 8.35 1.84 -6.49
N PHE A 16 7.93 3.08 -6.23
CA PHE A 16 7.00 3.37 -5.14
C PHE A 16 5.64 2.72 -5.32
N LEU A 17 5.13 2.67 -6.56
CA LEU A 17 3.87 2.03 -6.87
C LEU A 17 3.94 0.52 -6.61
N LEU A 18 5.03 -0.15 -7.00
CA LEU A 18 5.27 -1.57 -6.71
C LEU A 18 5.35 -1.85 -5.20
N LEU A 19 6.12 -1.06 -4.44
CA LEU A 19 6.18 -1.19 -2.99
C LEU A 19 4.81 -1.01 -2.34
N GLY A 20 4.04 -0.02 -2.80
CA GLY A 20 2.69 0.22 -2.31
C GLY A 20 1.73 -0.94 -2.57
N ILE A 21 1.80 -1.57 -3.75
CA ILE A 21 1.02 -2.77 -4.08
C ILE A 21 1.42 -3.94 -3.17
N ILE A 22 2.73 -4.20 -3.00
CA ILE A 22 3.23 -5.28 -2.15
C ILE A 22 2.74 -5.08 -0.71
N ALA A 23 2.90 -3.87 -0.15
CA ALA A 23 2.43 -3.54 1.19
C ALA A 23 0.92 -3.70 1.33
N PHE A 24 0.14 -3.30 0.33
CA PHE A 24 -1.32 -3.45 0.32
C PHE A 24 -1.75 -4.93 0.30
N LEU A 25 -1.09 -5.76 -0.51
CA LEU A 25 -1.35 -7.20 -0.55
C LEU A 25 -0.99 -7.87 0.77
N TRP A 26 0.13 -7.48 1.38
CA TRP A 26 0.57 -8.03 2.65
C TRP A 26 -0.37 -7.64 3.80
N ALA A 27 -0.82 -6.38 3.83
CA ALA A 27 -1.82 -5.91 4.78
C ALA A 27 -3.13 -6.72 4.69
N ARG A 28 -3.54 -7.09 3.48
CA ARG A 28 -4.73 -7.94 3.26
C ARG A 28 -4.52 -9.39 3.71
N GLY A 29 -3.30 -9.91 3.60
CA GLY A 29 -2.92 -11.24 4.10
C GLY A 29 -2.98 -11.31 5.63
N GLU A 30 -2.45 -10.27 6.29
CA GLU A 30 -2.43 -10.15 7.75
C GLU A 30 -3.84 -10.15 8.35
N GLU A 31 -4.76 -9.37 7.77
CA GLU A 31 -6.16 -9.31 8.20
C GLU A 31 -6.87 -10.67 8.12
N ARG A 32 -6.53 -11.49 7.11
CA ARG A 32 -7.13 -12.82 6.92
C ARG A 32 -6.55 -13.84 7.88
N GLY A 33 -5.23 -13.83 8.10
CA GLY A 33 -4.58 -14.73 9.06
C GLY A 33 -5.08 -14.50 10.49
N LEU A 34 -5.24 -13.23 10.88
CA LEU A 34 -5.72 -12.87 12.21
C LEU A 34 -7.19 -13.28 12.42
N ASN A 35 -8.07 -13.00 11.46
CA ASN A 35 -9.48 -13.39 11.54
C ASN A 35 -9.67 -14.91 11.56
N TYR A 36 -8.91 -15.65 10.77
CA TYR A 36 -8.98 -17.12 10.77
C TYR A 36 -8.55 -17.71 12.12
N GLY A 37 -7.43 -17.22 12.68
CA GLY A 37 -6.93 -17.66 13.99
C GLY A 37 -7.87 -17.32 15.16
N LEU A 38 -8.59 -16.19 15.10
CA LEU A 38 -9.61 -15.83 16.11
C LEU A 38 -10.89 -16.66 15.95
N SER A 39 -11.29 -16.99 14.73
CA SER A 39 -12.49 -17.80 14.46
C SER A 39 -12.38 -19.25 14.94
N GLN A 40 -11.17 -19.78 15.06
CA GLN A 40 -10.92 -21.12 15.60
C GLN A 40 -10.90 -21.19 17.14
N ARG A 41 -10.94 -20.05 17.85
CA ARG A 41 -10.96 -20.04 19.32
C ARG A 41 -12.39 -20.12 19.85
N ARG A 42 -12.59 -20.90 20.92
CA ARG A 42 -13.89 -21.07 21.60
C ARG A 42 -14.41 -19.77 22.24
N ASP A 43 -13.52 -18.80 22.47
CA ASP A 43 -13.86 -17.50 23.06
C ASP A 43 -14.09 -16.44 21.97
N LEU A 44 -15.36 -16.19 21.67
CA LEU A 44 -15.81 -15.19 20.69
C LEU A 44 -15.81 -13.77 21.27
N ARG A 45 -15.55 -13.59 22.57
CA ARG A 45 -15.62 -12.29 23.23
C ARG A 45 -14.67 -11.29 22.59
N GLU A 46 -13.45 -11.70 22.24
CA GLU A 46 -12.46 -10.84 21.59
C GLU A 46 -12.90 -10.43 20.18
N PHE A 47 -13.57 -11.34 19.43
CA PHE A 47 -14.12 -11.08 18.11
C PHE A 47 -15.31 -10.11 18.13
N ILE A 48 -16.22 -10.27 19.10
CA ILE A 48 -17.41 -9.40 19.25
C ILE A 48 -17.01 -8.03 19.78
N THR A 49 -16.07 -7.97 20.73
CA THR A 49 -15.73 -6.72 21.45
C THR A 49 -14.66 -5.90 20.72
N ARG A 50 -13.97 -6.47 19.71
CA ARG A 50 -12.82 -5.83 19.00
C ARG A 50 -11.78 -5.24 19.96
N TRP A 51 -11.63 -5.87 21.13
CA TRP A 51 -10.76 -5.42 22.21
C TRP A 51 -9.71 -6.49 22.48
N PRO A 52 -8.41 -6.14 22.53
CA PRO A 52 -7.82 -4.80 22.34
C PRO A 52 -7.83 -4.35 20.86
N MET A 53 -7.98 -3.04 20.65
CA MET A 53 -7.92 -2.43 19.31
C MET A 53 -6.51 -2.62 18.72
N ARG A 54 -6.32 -3.62 17.86
CA ARG A 54 -5.04 -3.86 17.18
C ARG A 54 -4.90 -2.88 16.01
N VAL A 55 -4.00 -1.92 16.17
CA VAL A 55 -3.72 -0.84 15.19
C VAL A 55 -2.87 -1.36 14.00
N GLU A 56 -2.22 -2.50 14.18
CA GLU A 56 -1.19 -3.06 13.29
C GLU A 56 -1.62 -3.25 11.81
N PRO A 57 -2.78 -3.86 11.48
CA PRO A 57 -3.15 -4.05 10.08
C PRO A 57 -3.59 -2.74 9.39
N GLY A 58 -4.04 -1.75 10.17
CA GLY A 58 -4.46 -0.45 9.64
C GLY A 58 -3.29 0.38 9.14
N ALA A 59 -2.16 0.38 9.87
CA ALA A 59 -0.99 1.17 9.53
C ALA A 59 -0.37 0.76 8.18
N LEU A 60 -0.25 -0.55 7.93
CA LEU A 60 0.33 -1.06 6.67
C LEU A 60 -0.59 -0.77 5.47
N ARG A 61 -1.91 -0.78 5.67
CA ARG A 61 -2.89 -0.42 4.63
C ARG A 61 -2.81 1.07 4.28
N VAL A 62 -2.71 1.95 5.27
CA VAL A 62 -2.56 3.40 5.05
C VAL A 62 -1.22 3.71 4.39
N GLY A 63 -0.13 3.10 4.85
CA GLY A 63 1.20 3.24 4.25
C GLY A 63 1.22 2.78 2.78
N GLY A 64 0.64 1.62 2.47
CA GLY A 64 0.52 1.13 1.09
C GLY A 64 -0.25 2.08 0.17
N TRP A 65 -1.33 2.69 0.67
CA TRP A 65 -2.12 3.64 -0.11
C TRP A 65 -1.37 4.96 -0.39
N ILE A 66 -0.58 5.45 0.58
CA ILE A 66 0.29 6.62 0.39
C ILE A 66 1.34 6.32 -0.69
N PHE A 67 2.00 5.16 -0.63
CA PHE A 67 3.00 4.78 -1.63
C PHE A 67 2.42 4.64 -3.05
N ILE A 68 1.23 4.05 -3.19
CA ILE A 68 0.53 3.97 -4.47
C ILE A 68 0.25 5.37 -5.01
N THR A 69 -0.28 6.27 -4.16
CA THR A 69 -0.65 7.63 -4.56
C THR A 69 0.57 8.43 -5.02
N VAL A 70 1.66 8.40 -4.24
CA VAL A 70 2.91 9.08 -4.59
C VAL A 70 3.51 8.52 -5.87
N GLY A 71 3.57 7.19 -6.01
CA GLY A 71 4.08 6.53 -7.21
C GLY A 71 3.29 6.89 -8.47
N LEU A 72 1.96 6.93 -8.37
CA LEU A 72 1.08 7.30 -9.48
C LEU A 72 1.30 8.75 -9.93
N VAL A 73 1.40 9.68 -8.98
CA VAL A 73 1.65 11.10 -9.26
C VAL A 73 2.99 11.28 -9.99
N LEU A 74 4.04 10.61 -9.54
CA LEU A 74 5.37 10.68 -10.17
C LEU A 74 5.37 10.13 -11.61
N ILE A 75 4.65 9.03 -11.86
CA ILE A 75 4.51 8.47 -13.22
C ILE A 75 3.74 9.43 -14.13
N ILE A 76 2.63 10.00 -13.65
CA ILE A 76 1.82 10.95 -14.43
C ILE A 76 2.65 12.19 -14.78
N LEU A 77 3.35 12.77 -13.80
CA LEU A 77 4.19 13.95 -14.06
C LEU A 77 5.29 13.63 -15.06
N GLY A 78 6.03 12.53 -14.89
CA GLY A 78 7.07 12.12 -15.84
C GLY A 78 6.52 11.88 -17.26
N GLY A 79 5.34 11.25 -17.37
CA GLY A 79 4.67 11.05 -18.66
C GLY A 79 4.19 12.35 -19.31
N VAL A 80 3.68 13.31 -18.53
CA VAL A 80 3.29 14.63 -19.01
C VAL A 80 4.51 15.41 -19.52
N PHE A 81 5.64 15.36 -18.82
CA PHE A 81 6.87 16.01 -19.29
C PHE A 81 7.35 15.42 -20.61
N ILE A 82 7.34 14.08 -20.76
CA ILE A 82 7.69 13.42 -22.03
C ILE A 82 6.72 13.78 -23.17
N ALA A 83 5.44 14.03 -22.87
CA ALA A 83 4.45 14.35 -23.89
C ALA A 83 4.51 15.82 -24.35
N ILE A 84 5.13 16.70 -23.57
CA ILE A 84 5.24 18.14 -23.85
C ILE A 84 6.60 18.50 -24.46
N ASP A 85 7.68 17.79 -24.08
CA ASP A 85 9.01 17.86 -24.71
C ASP A 85 9.02 17.17 -26.09
#